data_AF-H1DEY5-F1
#
_entry.id   AF-H1DEY5-F1
#
_cell.length_a   1.000
_cell.length_b   1.000
_cell.length_c   1.000
_cell.angle_alpha   90.00
_cell.angle_beta   90.00
_cell.angle_gamma   90.00
#
_symmetry.space_group_name_H-M   'P 1'
#
loop_
_entity.id
_entity.type
_entity.pdbx_description
1 polymer ?
#
loop_
_entity_poly.entity_id
_entity_poly.type
_entity_poly.pdbx_seq_one_letter_code
_entity_poly.pdbx_strand_id
1 'polypeptide(L)'
;MKKLYLILGIALLFACSDDNTEPPAPVPVEPDEASVELNLTEVQIPRAGGSAEVTVVSNYEDWEVECGETWLSIQKSGNKLILSAAENASLKRNVATVTITVQGEGENNTASATLSVIQNDAALVIGIELPDGAKMTAPVVGQMNCTIDWGDGTVDAIEGYFDGLFTPQPSHIYRKGGTYQIRIAGQMPMMDIGLSFDDIQAGYITEVIQWGNTGLVSMDRALKGCVNLIRIPGDTDGSFTEVTEFSNAFYNCKSLTKIPADLFVNCSKVTTFAFCFQDAGLRAVPAGLFDNCSAAKTFISAFSNCYMNSLPDELFSKCVSVTTFSSVFYRCQLLQSIPENLFKGCENVEKFSYAFRGCPSLTEIPEGLFRFCPLANDFSGVFTMCYSLKTLPEGLFAGNPKAESFGYCFMDCTSLAEIPAGLFSANRAVKSFQGTFRGCLRVSGESPYVVVNGTKVHLYERSKYGGQFIAPDKYEYCFSDCTGLTDYSYMEKNYPEWSNTYLK
;
A
#
# COMPACT_ATOMS: atom_id res chain seq x y z
N MET A 1 -1.49 14.37 44.57
CA MET A 1 -2.51 14.62 45.62
C MET A 1 -1.80 14.71 46.96
N LYS A 2 -1.77 15.90 47.57
CA LYS A 2 -1.17 16.15 48.90
C LYS A 2 -2.02 15.49 49.98
N LYS A 3 -1.41 14.79 50.94
CA LYS A 3 -2.05 14.50 52.24
C LYS A 3 -1.21 15.08 53.38
N LEU A 4 -1.94 15.88 54.15
CA LEU A 4 -1.59 16.77 55.24
C LEU A 4 -1.70 15.97 56.56
N TYR A 5 -0.68 15.98 57.42
CA TYR A 5 -0.78 15.39 58.75
C TYR A 5 -1.22 16.45 59.77
N LEU A 6 -2.38 16.22 60.39
CA LEU A 6 -2.98 17.02 61.45
C LEU A 6 -2.56 16.44 62.81
N ILE A 7 -1.86 17.24 63.61
CA ILE A 7 -1.53 16.94 65.01
C ILE A 7 -2.74 17.32 65.86
N LEU A 8 -3.24 16.40 66.69
CA LEU A 8 -4.12 16.73 67.81
C LEU A 8 -3.65 16.00 69.07
N GLY A 9 -3.21 16.78 70.06
CA GLY A 9 -2.86 16.29 71.39
C GLY A 9 -4.09 16.09 72.26
N ILE A 10 -4.04 15.05 73.09
CA ILE A 10 -4.87 14.91 74.29
C ILE A 10 -3.94 14.55 75.44
N ALA A 11 -3.90 15.42 76.45
CA ALA A 11 -3.28 15.17 77.74
C ALA A 11 -4.32 14.61 78.70
N LEU A 12 -3.98 13.55 79.45
CA LEU A 12 -4.59 13.19 80.73
C LEU A 12 -3.59 12.39 81.58
N LEU A 13 -3.66 12.65 82.88
CA LEU A 13 -2.63 12.49 83.91
C LEU A 13 -2.52 11.08 84.53
N PHE A 14 -1.27 10.73 84.87
CA PHE A 14 -0.74 9.93 86.00
C PHE A 14 -1.48 8.69 86.53
N ALA A 15 -0.80 7.53 86.43
CA ALA A 15 -0.58 6.60 87.53
C ALA A 15 0.73 5.82 87.30
N CYS A 16 1.62 5.83 88.29
CA CYS A 16 2.92 5.15 88.26
C CYS A 16 2.77 3.62 88.20
N SER A 17 3.40 2.99 87.20
CA SER A 17 3.99 1.66 87.33
C SER A 17 5.27 1.63 86.48
N ASP A 18 6.39 1.28 87.11
CA ASP A 18 7.70 1.10 86.48
C ASP A 18 7.66 0.00 85.42
N ASP A 19 7.33 0.36 84.18
CA ASP A 19 7.62 -0.46 82.99
C ASP A 19 8.06 0.49 81.86
N ASN A 20 9.37 0.78 81.83
CA ASN A 20 10.04 1.40 80.69
C ASN A 20 10.16 0.36 79.58
N THR A 21 9.06 0.06 78.89
CA THR A 21 9.12 -0.48 77.54
C THR A 21 8.82 0.66 76.58
N GLU A 22 9.87 1.23 75.98
CA GLU A 22 9.72 2.05 74.78
C GLU A 22 8.84 1.30 73.77
N PRO A 23 7.86 1.96 73.11
CA PRO A 23 7.18 1.34 71.98
C PRO A 23 8.25 0.87 70.98
N PRO A 24 8.12 -0.33 70.38
CA PRO A 24 9.11 -0.81 69.43
C PRO A 24 9.33 0.27 68.37
N ALA A 25 10.59 0.66 68.17
CA ALA A 25 10.96 1.55 67.08
C ALA A 25 10.30 1.01 65.80
N PRO A 26 9.65 1.86 64.97
CA PRO A 26 9.09 1.40 63.72
C PRO A 26 10.20 0.65 62.97
N VAL A 27 9.93 -0.61 62.63
CA VAL A 27 10.85 -1.43 61.84
C VAL A 27 11.18 -0.59 60.60
N PRO A 28 12.48 -0.35 60.29
CA PRO A 28 12.84 0.34 59.07
C PRO A 28 12.15 -0.37 57.91
N VAL A 29 11.28 0.34 57.18
CA VAL A 29 10.76 -0.19 55.92
C VAL A 29 11.97 -0.22 55.00
N GLU A 30 12.44 -1.42 54.65
CA GLU A 30 13.52 -1.55 53.67
C GLU A 30 13.05 -0.86 52.37
N PRO A 31 13.87 0.02 51.77
CA PRO A 31 13.50 0.67 50.52
C PRO A 31 13.32 -0.37 49.42
N ASP A 32 12.35 -0.15 48.52
CA ASP A 32 12.12 -1.05 47.39
C ASP A 32 13.40 -1.15 46.53
N GLU A 33 13.74 -2.35 46.05
CA GLU A 33 14.86 -2.52 45.11
C GLU A 33 14.61 -1.71 43.83
N ALA A 34 15.62 -0.99 43.36
CA ALA A 34 15.54 -0.20 42.14
C ALA A 34 15.22 -1.12 40.95
N SER A 35 14.36 -0.64 40.05
CA SER A 35 14.00 -1.34 38.83
C SER A 35 13.90 -0.37 37.66
N VAL A 36 14.30 -0.86 36.49
CA VAL A 36 14.19 -0.13 35.23
C VAL A 36 13.88 -1.10 34.11
N GLU A 37 12.86 -0.77 33.34
CA GLU A 37 12.48 -1.48 32.13
C GLU A 37 12.27 -0.48 30.99
N LEU A 38 12.63 -0.90 29.78
CA LEU A 38 12.40 -0.13 28.56
C LEU A 38 11.30 -0.82 27.76
N ASN A 39 10.45 -0.05 27.11
CA ASN A 39 9.48 -0.62 26.17
C ASN A 39 10.15 -1.19 24.90
N LEU A 40 11.42 -0.85 24.63
CA LEU A 40 12.21 -1.28 23.48
C LEU A 40 13.65 -1.60 23.90
N THR A 41 14.25 -2.61 23.28
CA THR A 41 15.67 -2.98 23.45
C THR A 41 16.54 -2.53 22.27
N GLU A 42 15.93 -2.16 21.15
CA GLU A 42 16.61 -1.60 19.97
C GLU A 42 15.76 -0.47 19.33
N VAL A 43 16.44 0.56 18.82
CA VAL A 43 15.88 1.65 18.03
C VAL A 43 16.67 1.81 16.72
N GLN A 44 15.94 2.00 15.62
CA GLN A 44 16.50 2.30 14.30
C GLN A 44 16.20 3.77 13.95
N ILE A 45 17.22 4.53 13.55
CA ILE A 45 17.08 5.90 13.04
C ILE A 45 17.40 5.89 11.53
N PRO A 46 16.57 6.53 10.68
CA PRO A 46 16.84 6.61 9.24
C PRO A 46 18.21 7.23 8.92
N ARG A 47 18.75 6.92 7.75
CA ARG A 47 20.00 7.52 7.27
C ARG A 47 19.85 9.03 7.15
N ALA A 48 18.68 9.52 6.70
CA ALA A 48 18.38 10.95 6.60
C ALA A 48 18.40 11.69 7.95
N GLY A 49 18.48 10.96 9.08
CA GLY A 49 18.33 11.49 10.42
C GLY A 49 16.88 11.45 10.88
N GLY A 50 16.62 11.99 12.07
CA GLY A 50 15.30 12.00 12.68
C GLY A 50 15.35 11.71 14.17
N SER A 51 14.19 11.35 14.72
CA SER A 51 14.00 11.13 16.15
C SER A 51 13.20 9.86 16.43
N ALA A 52 13.48 9.20 17.54
CA ALA A 52 12.74 8.06 18.07
C ALA A 52 12.49 8.23 19.57
N GLU A 53 11.37 7.70 20.07
CA GLU A 53 11.00 7.76 21.48
C GLU A 53 11.06 6.37 22.13
N VAL A 54 11.67 6.30 23.32
CA VAL A 54 11.67 5.10 24.19
C VAL A 54 11.05 5.48 25.52
N THR A 55 10.14 4.66 26.03
CA THR A 55 9.54 4.83 27.35
C THR A 55 10.36 4.06 28.38
N VAL A 56 10.76 4.77 29.43
CA VAL A 56 11.43 4.23 30.61
C VAL A 56 10.38 4.01 31.69
N VAL A 57 10.32 2.80 32.22
CA VAL A 57 9.48 2.44 33.37
C VAL A 57 10.42 2.17 34.54
N SER A 58 10.42 3.07 35.53
CA SER A 58 11.22 2.93 36.74
C SER A 58 10.36 3.15 37.98
N ASN A 59 10.73 2.51 39.09
CA ASN A 59 10.10 2.73 40.39
C ASN A 59 10.67 3.94 41.16
N TYR A 60 11.80 4.48 40.72
CA TYR A 60 12.38 5.74 41.21
C TYR A 60 12.43 6.80 40.09
N GLU A 61 12.26 8.07 40.46
CA GLU A 61 12.27 9.21 39.51
C GLU A 61 13.68 9.61 39.06
N ASP A 62 14.69 9.30 39.88
CA ASP A 62 16.09 9.61 39.61
C ASP A 62 16.74 8.51 38.78
N TRP A 63 16.95 8.83 37.51
CA TRP A 63 17.66 7.99 36.56
C TRP A 63 18.56 8.79 35.65
N GLU A 64 19.69 8.20 35.30
CA GLU A 64 20.72 8.78 34.44
C GLU A 64 20.82 8.02 33.13
N VAL A 65 21.41 8.68 32.13
CA VAL A 65 21.55 8.15 30.78
C VAL A 65 22.96 8.38 30.33
N GLU A 66 23.62 7.31 29.89
CA GLU A 66 24.97 7.34 29.38
C GLU A 66 25.00 6.82 27.93
N CYS A 67 25.68 7.56 27.07
CA CYS A 67 25.97 7.17 25.69
C CYS A 67 27.34 7.75 25.30
N GLY A 68 28.25 6.91 24.82
CA GLY A 68 29.58 7.34 24.38
C GLY A 68 29.64 7.92 22.98
N GLU A 69 28.53 7.86 22.23
CA GLU A 69 28.50 8.21 20.81
C GLU A 69 28.09 9.67 20.57
N THR A 70 28.88 10.39 19.77
CA THR A 70 28.66 11.83 19.50
C THR A 70 27.64 12.10 18.41
N TRP A 71 27.30 11.11 17.60
CA TRP A 71 26.32 11.23 16.52
C TRP A 71 24.87 11.19 17.03
N LEU A 72 24.66 10.72 18.26
CA LEU A 72 23.36 10.49 18.88
C LEU A 72 23.07 11.54 19.97
N SER A 73 22.05 12.36 19.74
CA SER A 73 21.51 13.29 20.73
C SER A 73 20.43 12.60 21.56
N ILE A 74 20.46 12.76 22.88
CA ILE A 74 19.52 12.14 23.81
C ILE A 74 18.91 13.20 24.71
N GLN A 75 17.58 13.26 24.75
CA GLN A 75 16.83 14.17 25.61
C GLN A 75 15.85 13.42 26.50
N LYS A 76 15.81 13.77 27.79
CA LYS A 76 14.80 13.26 28.74
C LYS A 76 13.55 14.14 28.70
N SER A 77 12.38 13.52 28.60
CA SER A 77 11.09 14.20 28.70
C SER A 77 10.11 13.36 29.52
N GLY A 78 9.97 13.68 30.81
CA GLY A 78 9.22 12.84 31.76
C GLY A 78 9.82 11.44 31.86
N ASN A 79 9.02 10.41 31.59
CA ASN A 79 9.44 9.01 31.53
C ASN A 79 9.86 8.56 30.12
N LYS A 80 10.18 9.50 29.22
CA LYS A 80 10.61 9.21 27.84
C LYS A 80 12.04 9.64 27.57
N LEU A 81 12.70 8.87 26.72
CA LEU A 81 13.95 9.18 26.04
C LEU A 81 13.65 9.53 24.58
N ILE A 82 14.03 10.73 24.16
CA ILE A 82 13.98 11.17 22.76
C ILE A 82 15.40 11.06 22.21
N LEU A 83 15.60 10.11 21.30
CA LEU A 83 16.86 9.81 20.62
C LEU A 83 16.82 10.49 19.26
N SER A 84 17.80 11.31 18.90
CA SER A 84 17.83 12.00 17.61
C SER A 84 19.21 11.98 16.98
N ALA A 85 19.27 11.83 15.66
CA ALA A 85 20.50 11.91 14.90
C ALA A 85 20.31 12.80 13.66
N ALA A 86 21.39 13.51 13.28
CA ALA A 86 21.47 14.15 11.96
C ALA A 86 21.73 13.10 10.87
N GLU A 87 21.73 13.49 9.60
CA GLU A 87 21.99 12.57 8.49
C GLU A 87 23.32 11.79 8.66
N ASN A 88 23.27 10.47 8.48
CA ASN A 88 24.46 9.63 8.35
C ASN A 88 25.04 9.73 6.94
N ALA A 89 25.97 10.66 6.77
CA ALA A 89 26.71 10.83 5.52
C ALA A 89 27.76 9.72 5.26
N SER A 90 27.97 8.80 6.20
CA SER A 90 28.98 7.75 6.06
C SER A 90 28.45 6.52 5.32
N LEU A 91 29.36 5.68 4.85
CA LEU A 91 29.05 4.38 4.22
C LEU A 91 28.82 3.25 5.23
N LYS A 92 28.92 3.55 6.54
CA LYS A 92 28.76 2.57 7.61
C LYS A 92 27.58 2.94 8.48
N ARG A 93 26.94 1.94 9.08
CA ARG A 93 25.93 2.19 10.11
C ARG A 93 26.60 2.85 11.31
N ASN A 94 25.90 3.81 11.91
CA ASN A 94 26.28 4.26 13.25
C ASN A 94 25.59 3.35 14.26
N VAL A 95 26.30 2.93 15.30
CA VAL A 95 25.76 2.06 16.34
C VAL A 95 26.12 2.66 17.69
N ALA A 96 25.16 2.74 18.60
CA ALA A 96 25.34 3.21 19.96
C ALA A 96 24.71 2.21 20.93
N THR A 97 25.28 2.11 22.13
CA THR A 97 24.62 1.49 23.28
C THR A 97 24.32 2.60 24.28
N VAL A 98 23.03 2.79 24.58
CA VAL A 98 22.56 3.74 25.59
C VAL A 98 22.28 2.97 26.87
N THR A 99 22.93 3.34 27.96
CA THR A 99 22.70 2.74 29.29
C THR A 99 21.83 3.68 30.11
N ILE A 100 20.73 3.17 30.65
CA ILE A 100 19.86 3.86 31.59
C ILE A 100 20.12 3.25 32.97
N THR A 101 20.44 4.08 33.96
CA THR A 101 20.68 3.64 35.33
C THR A 101 19.73 4.35 36.28
N VAL A 102 18.94 3.60 37.02
CA VAL A 102 18.08 4.09 38.11
C VAL A 102 18.82 3.94 39.42
N GLN A 103 18.81 5.01 40.23
CA GLN A 103 19.35 5.01 41.59
C GLN A 103 18.17 5.03 42.58
N GLY A 104 18.00 3.93 43.31
CA GLY A 104 17.08 3.85 44.44
C GLY A 104 17.68 4.40 45.73
N GLU A 105 16.91 4.35 46.82
CA GLU A 105 17.40 4.81 48.13
C GLU A 105 18.56 3.92 48.63
N GLY A 106 19.71 4.56 48.87
CA GLY A 106 20.96 3.93 49.34
C GLY A 106 21.97 3.67 48.21
N GLU A 107 23.27 3.82 48.51
CA GLU A 107 24.37 3.82 47.51
C GLU A 107 24.47 2.54 46.66
N ASN A 108 23.99 1.40 47.16
CA ASN A 108 24.08 0.10 46.47
C ASN A 108 22.78 -0.31 45.77
N ASN A 109 21.72 0.52 45.82
CA ASN A 109 20.42 0.20 45.25
C ASN A 109 20.32 0.75 43.83
N THR A 110 20.88 0.03 42.85
CA THR A 110 20.91 0.47 41.44
C THR A 110 20.34 -0.59 40.51
N ALA A 111 19.64 -0.15 39.47
CA ALA A 111 19.24 -1.00 38.35
C ALA A 111 19.60 -0.35 37.01
N SER A 112 19.97 -1.15 36.02
CA SER A 112 20.33 -0.65 34.69
C SER A 112 19.63 -1.42 33.58
N ALA A 113 19.31 -0.71 32.50
CA ALA A 113 18.85 -1.27 31.24
C ALA A 113 19.68 -0.70 30.09
N THR A 114 19.88 -1.49 29.03
CA THR A 114 20.62 -1.08 27.84
C THR A 114 19.71 -1.04 26.62
N LEU A 115 19.94 -0.06 25.76
CA LEU A 115 19.26 0.13 24.50
C LEU A 115 20.27 0.19 23.35
N SER A 116 20.10 -0.66 22.34
CA SER A 116 20.85 -0.57 21.08
C SER A 116 20.23 0.52 20.20
N VAL A 117 21.02 1.45 19.68
CA VAL A 117 20.55 2.46 18.71
C VAL A 117 21.38 2.35 17.44
N ILE A 118 20.72 2.07 16.33
CA ILE A 118 21.33 1.89 15.02
C ILE A 118 20.85 3.00 14.10
N GLN A 119 21.77 3.70 13.46
CA GLN A 119 21.45 4.58 12.35
C GLN A 119 21.85 3.92 11.03
N ASN A 120 20.91 3.87 10.08
CA ASN A 120 21.09 3.21 8.80
C ASN A 120 22.24 3.81 7.97
N ASP A 121 22.87 2.97 7.16
CA ASP A 121 23.79 3.38 6.09
C ASP A 121 23.04 3.48 4.75
N ALA A 122 23.76 3.76 3.65
CA ALA A 122 23.15 3.89 2.33
C ALA A 122 22.89 2.55 1.63
N ALA A 123 23.09 1.40 2.29
CA ALA A 123 23.04 0.12 1.64
C ALA A 123 21.60 -0.36 1.40
N LEU A 124 21.36 -1.04 0.27
CA LEU A 124 20.19 -1.91 0.14
C LEU A 124 20.43 -3.16 0.97
N VAL A 125 19.43 -3.61 1.74
CA VAL A 125 19.53 -4.81 2.56
C VAL A 125 18.32 -5.71 2.31
N ILE A 126 18.58 -6.93 1.85
CA ILE A 126 17.55 -7.94 1.61
C ILE A 126 17.85 -9.19 2.44
N GLY A 127 16.81 -9.78 3.01
CA GLY A 127 16.89 -11.08 3.67
C GLY A 127 16.58 -12.19 2.68
N ILE A 128 17.35 -13.27 2.79
CA ILE A 128 17.17 -14.47 1.97
C ILE A 128 17.15 -15.73 2.83
N GLU A 129 16.46 -16.76 2.35
CA GLU A 129 16.50 -18.12 2.89
C GLU A 129 16.74 -19.11 1.74
N LEU A 130 17.77 -19.94 1.88
CA LEU A 130 18.21 -20.85 0.81
C LEU A 130 18.74 -22.19 1.35
N PRO A 131 18.71 -23.27 0.56
CA PRO A 131 19.24 -24.57 0.95
C PRO A 131 20.77 -24.67 0.81
N ASP A 132 21.34 -25.77 1.34
CA ASP A 132 22.77 -26.09 1.19
C ASP A 132 23.21 -26.09 -0.28
N GLY A 133 24.34 -25.44 -0.57
CA GLY A 133 24.92 -25.39 -1.91
C GLY A 133 24.18 -24.50 -2.90
N ALA A 134 23.18 -23.73 -2.47
CA ALA A 134 22.42 -22.88 -3.37
C ALA A 134 23.25 -21.70 -3.89
N LYS A 135 22.97 -21.33 -5.14
CA LYS A 135 23.48 -20.12 -5.77
C LYS A 135 22.47 -18.98 -5.61
N MET A 136 22.92 -17.82 -5.19
CA MET A 136 22.13 -16.58 -5.22
C MET A 136 22.73 -15.61 -6.22
N THR A 137 21.88 -15.02 -7.05
CA THR A 137 22.23 -13.91 -7.94
C THR A 137 21.81 -12.62 -7.26
N ALA A 138 22.59 -11.55 -7.34
CA ALA A 138 22.18 -10.26 -6.78
C ALA A 138 21.18 -9.57 -7.74
N PRO A 139 20.08 -8.96 -7.24
CA PRO A 139 19.03 -8.36 -8.08
C PRO A 139 19.44 -6.96 -8.58
N VAL A 140 20.58 -6.89 -9.29
CA VAL A 140 21.21 -5.62 -9.71
C VAL A 140 21.37 -5.52 -11.22
N VAL A 141 21.02 -4.38 -11.82
CA VAL A 141 21.19 -4.10 -13.26
C VAL A 141 21.74 -2.70 -13.47
N GLY A 142 22.49 -2.51 -14.55
CA GLY A 142 23.03 -1.24 -14.99
C GLY A 142 24.51 -1.04 -14.65
N GLN A 143 24.95 0.22 -14.64
CA GLN A 143 26.32 0.61 -14.32
C GLN A 143 26.53 0.59 -12.80
N MET A 144 27.30 -0.38 -12.32
CA MET A 144 27.56 -0.63 -10.92
C MET A 144 28.93 -0.07 -10.49
N ASN A 145 28.97 0.46 -9.27
CA ASN A 145 30.19 0.74 -8.51
C ASN A 145 29.86 0.58 -7.02
N CYS A 146 29.86 -0.65 -6.55
CA CYS A 146 29.34 -1.02 -5.24
C CYS A 146 30.10 -2.20 -4.62
N THR A 147 29.83 -2.49 -3.36
CA THR A 147 30.19 -3.76 -2.73
C THR A 147 28.93 -4.59 -2.46
N ILE A 148 29.05 -5.90 -2.59
CA ILE A 148 28.01 -6.86 -2.21
C ILE A 148 28.57 -7.71 -1.07
N ASP A 149 28.04 -7.53 0.13
CA ASP A 149 28.25 -8.43 1.26
C ASP A 149 27.15 -9.48 1.23
N TRP A 150 27.54 -10.75 1.06
CA TRP A 150 26.62 -11.88 0.94
C TRP A 150 26.11 -12.38 2.30
N GLY A 151 26.60 -11.82 3.41
CA GLY A 151 26.13 -12.16 4.75
C GLY A 151 26.71 -13.47 5.31
N ASP A 152 27.55 -14.17 4.55
CA ASP A 152 28.31 -15.35 5.01
C ASP A 152 29.78 -15.04 5.35
N GLY A 153 30.14 -13.75 5.38
CA GLY A 153 31.50 -13.26 5.55
C GLY A 153 32.23 -12.97 4.23
N THR A 154 31.63 -13.33 3.08
CA THR A 154 32.16 -12.99 1.75
C THR A 154 31.67 -11.61 1.31
N VAL A 155 32.59 -10.76 0.85
CA VAL A 155 32.28 -9.44 0.29
C VAL A 155 32.99 -9.27 -1.05
N ASP A 156 32.23 -8.94 -2.09
CA ASP A 156 32.74 -8.68 -3.44
C ASP A 156 32.71 -7.18 -3.76
N ALA A 157 33.76 -6.68 -4.40
CA ALA A 157 33.76 -5.37 -5.05
C ALA A 157 33.28 -5.52 -6.49
N ILE A 158 32.25 -4.75 -6.85
CA ILE A 158 31.57 -4.83 -8.14
C ILE A 158 31.73 -3.51 -8.88
N GLU A 159 32.37 -3.57 -10.04
CA GLU A 159 32.52 -2.44 -10.96
C GLU A 159 32.25 -2.93 -12.39
N GLY A 160 31.34 -2.27 -13.09
CA GLY A 160 31.01 -2.61 -14.47
C GLY A 160 29.53 -2.52 -14.80
N TYR A 161 29.19 -2.84 -16.06
CA TYR A 161 27.82 -2.81 -16.56
C TYR A 161 27.23 -4.22 -16.62
N PHE A 162 26.05 -4.42 -16.05
CA PHE A 162 25.35 -5.71 -15.99
C PHE A 162 23.94 -5.58 -16.58
N ASP A 163 23.60 -6.40 -17.57
CA ASP A 163 22.28 -6.38 -18.24
C ASP A 163 21.49 -7.69 -18.07
N GLY A 164 22.09 -8.72 -17.47
CA GLY A 164 21.47 -10.03 -17.30
C GLY A 164 21.29 -10.83 -18.59
N LEU A 165 21.73 -10.30 -19.74
CA LEU A 165 21.64 -10.93 -21.06
C LEU A 165 23.02 -11.34 -21.58
N PHE A 166 23.89 -10.36 -21.77
CA PHE A 166 25.26 -10.54 -22.26
C PHE A 166 26.25 -10.51 -21.11
N THR A 167 25.96 -9.70 -20.08
CA THR A 167 26.76 -9.63 -18.87
C THR A 167 25.92 -10.07 -17.68
N PRO A 168 26.10 -11.32 -17.21
CA PRO A 168 25.28 -11.88 -16.13
C PRO A 168 25.54 -11.13 -14.82
N GLN A 169 24.48 -10.98 -14.02
CA GLN A 169 24.53 -10.31 -12.73
C GLN A 169 25.49 -11.06 -11.77
N PRO A 170 26.12 -10.35 -10.80
CA PRO A 170 26.97 -10.97 -9.79
C PRO A 170 26.23 -12.08 -9.03
N SER A 171 26.95 -13.15 -8.66
CA SER A 171 26.35 -14.30 -8.00
C SER A 171 27.32 -15.00 -7.05
N HIS A 172 26.78 -15.62 -6.02
CA HIS A 172 27.52 -16.32 -4.97
C HIS A 172 26.93 -17.69 -4.65
N ILE A 173 27.77 -18.61 -4.16
CA ILE A 173 27.35 -19.96 -3.77
C ILE A 173 27.50 -20.11 -2.26
N TYR A 174 26.40 -20.38 -1.58
CA TYR A 174 26.37 -20.63 -0.14
C TYR A 174 26.65 -22.09 0.14
N ARG A 175 27.76 -22.38 0.83
CA ARG A 175 28.13 -23.77 1.17
C ARG A 175 27.14 -24.43 2.13
N LYS A 176 26.56 -23.63 3.02
CA LYS A 176 25.56 -24.05 3.99
C LYS A 176 24.28 -23.23 3.76
N GLY A 177 23.14 -23.87 3.87
CA GLY A 177 21.83 -23.24 3.82
C GLY A 177 21.51 -22.54 5.13
N GLY A 178 20.52 -21.66 5.05
CA GLY A 178 20.07 -20.86 6.18
C GLY A 178 19.57 -19.50 5.74
N THR A 179 19.43 -18.63 6.74
CA THR A 179 19.00 -17.25 6.56
C THR A 179 20.23 -16.34 6.50
N TYR A 180 20.27 -15.49 5.48
CA TYR A 180 21.35 -14.51 5.26
C TYR A 180 20.77 -13.13 4.98
N GLN A 181 21.60 -12.10 5.15
CA GLN A 181 21.29 -10.74 4.71
C GLN A 181 22.29 -10.33 3.66
N ILE A 182 21.83 -10.10 2.43
CA ILE A 182 22.67 -9.48 1.40
C ILE A 182 22.61 -7.98 1.60
N ARG A 183 23.78 -7.34 1.64
CA ARG A 183 23.93 -5.89 1.75
C ARG A 183 24.66 -5.36 0.53
N ILE A 184 24.08 -4.38 -0.16
CA ILE A 184 24.64 -3.76 -1.36
C ILE A 184 24.88 -2.28 -1.07
N ALA A 185 26.15 -1.87 -1.02
CA ALA A 185 26.56 -0.52 -0.66
C ALA A 185 27.31 0.16 -1.81
N GLY A 186 26.90 1.37 -2.19
CA GLY A 186 27.45 2.10 -3.34
C GLY A 186 26.42 2.28 -4.45
N GLN A 187 26.89 2.58 -5.66
CA GLN A 187 26.03 2.91 -6.78
C GLN A 187 25.45 1.66 -7.45
N MET A 188 24.12 1.56 -7.43
CA MET A 188 23.29 0.53 -8.04
C MET A 188 22.03 1.20 -8.61
N PRO A 189 21.98 1.49 -9.93
CA PRO A 189 20.92 2.30 -10.51
C PRO A 189 19.59 1.56 -10.65
N MET A 190 19.58 0.23 -10.63
CA MET A 190 18.36 -0.54 -10.84
C MET A 190 18.36 -1.80 -9.98
N MET A 191 17.27 -1.99 -9.26
CA MET A 191 16.91 -3.28 -8.70
C MET A 191 16.04 -4.01 -9.72
N ASP A 192 16.53 -5.13 -10.24
CA ASP A 192 15.82 -5.96 -11.23
C ASP A 192 16.32 -7.41 -11.07
N ILE A 193 15.38 -8.33 -10.82
CA ILE A 193 15.69 -9.77 -10.80
C ILE A 193 15.81 -10.36 -12.22
N GLY A 194 15.70 -9.54 -13.26
CA GLY A 194 16.22 -9.78 -14.60
C GLY A 194 15.71 -11.06 -15.27
N LEU A 195 16.47 -11.51 -16.27
CA LEU A 195 16.26 -12.80 -16.97
C LEU A 195 17.16 -13.91 -16.42
N SER A 196 18.10 -13.56 -15.54
CA SER A 196 19.08 -14.48 -14.99
C SER A 196 18.57 -15.24 -13.75
N PHE A 197 17.47 -14.77 -13.14
CA PHE A 197 16.79 -15.47 -12.06
C PHE A 197 15.81 -16.49 -12.63
N ASP A 198 15.85 -17.69 -12.08
CA ASP A 198 14.75 -18.64 -12.19
C ASP A 198 13.74 -18.46 -11.04
N ASP A 199 12.59 -19.14 -11.14
CA ASP A 199 11.55 -19.09 -10.12
C ASP A 199 12.03 -19.57 -8.74
N ILE A 200 13.09 -20.39 -8.70
CA ILE A 200 13.67 -20.91 -7.46
C ILE A 200 14.44 -19.80 -6.75
N GLN A 201 15.31 -19.08 -7.46
CA GLN A 201 16.10 -17.98 -6.90
C GLN A 201 15.22 -16.82 -6.44
N ALA A 202 14.18 -16.47 -7.20
CA ALA A 202 13.22 -15.44 -6.77
C ALA A 202 12.53 -15.84 -5.44
N GLY A 203 12.29 -17.14 -5.24
CA GLY A 203 11.75 -17.70 -4.02
C GLY A 203 12.67 -17.63 -2.80
N TYR A 204 13.97 -17.36 -2.95
CA TYR A 204 14.88 -17.20 -1.81
C TYR A 204 14.74 -15.85 -1.11
N ILE A 205 14.27 -14.80 -1.80
CA ILE A 205 14.11 -13.47 -1.18
C ILE A 205 12.85 -13.46 -0.31
N THR A 206 13.04 -13.29 1.00
CA THR A 206 11.96 -13.37 2.00
C THR A 206 11.56 -11.99 2.54
N GLU A 207 12.43 -11.00 2.45
CA GLU A 207 12.19 -9.67 2.99
C GLU A 207 13.10 -8.62 2.35
N VAL A 208 12.58 -7.40 2.21
CA VAL A 208 13.43 -6.21 2.16
C VAL A 208 13.50 -5.66 3.58
N ILE A 209 14.72 -5.40 4.04
CA ILE A 209 14.98 -4.86 5.38
C ILE A 209 15.13 -3.35 5.29
N GLN A 210 15.81 -2.89 4.23
CA GLN A 210 16.14 -1.49 4.01
C GLN A 210 16.32 -1.25 2.51
N TRP A 211 15.75 -0.18 1.97
CA TRP A 211 15.94 0.21 0.55
C TRP A 211 17.28 0.91 0.30
N GLY A 212 17.76 1.70 1.26
CA GLY A 212 19.06 2.39 1.19
C GLY A 212 19.05 3.61 0.29
N ASN A 213 20.23 4.13 -0.07
CA ASN A 213 20.34 5.22 -1.03
C ASN A 213 21.48 4.90 -2.00
N THR A 214 21.18 3.97 -2.90
CA THR A 214 22.15 3.40 -3.84
C THR A 214 22.12 4.08 -5.21
N GLY A 215 21.36 5.16 -5.36
CA GLY A 215 21.19 5.87 -6.64
C GLY A 215 20.21 5.19 -7.60
N LEU A 216 19.16 4.53 -7.07
CA LEU A 216 18.10 3.91 -7.86
C LEU A 216 17.40 4.92 -8.77
N VAL A 217 17.21 4.55 -10.03
CA VAL A 217 16.47 5.31 -11.05
C VAL A 217 15.30 4.52 -11.65
N SER A 218 15.26 3.20 -11.45
CA SER A 218 14.17 2.32 -11.88
C SER A 218 13.99 1.15 -10.91
N MET A 219 12.72 0.77 -10.72
CA MET A 219 12.29 -0.42 -9.99
C MET A 219 11.56 -1.41 -10.91
N ASP A 220 11.77 -1.32 -12.24
CA ASP A 220 11.17 -2.28 -13.16
C ASP A 220 11.60 -3.71 -12.81
N ARG A 221 10.61 -4.57 -12.58
CA ARG A 221 10.77 -5.99 -12.22
C ARG A 221 11.62 -6.24 -10.96
N ALA A 222 11.78 -5.25 -10.06
CA ALA A 222 12.67 -5.32 -8.89
C ALA A 222 12.58 -6.61 -8.04
N LEU A 223 11.38 -7.06 -7.71
CA LEU A 223 11.12 -8.25 -6.87
C LEU A 223 10.04 -9.15 -7.49
N LYS A 224 9.93 -9.13 -8.82
CA LYS A 224 8.88 -9.84 -9.56
C LYS A 224 8.87 -11.34 -9.25
N GLY A 225 7.80 -11.87 -8.68
CA GLY A 225 7.67 -13.31 -8.43
C GLY A 225 8.50 -13.80 -7.26
N CYS A 226 8.98 -12.90 -6.39
CA CYS A 226 9.46 -13.26 -5.07
C CYS A 226 8.27 -13.73 -4.21
N VAL A 227 7.81 -14.97 -4.46
CA VAL A 227 6.58 -15.54 -3.89
C VAL A 227 6.65 -15.70 -2.37
N ASN A 228 7.86 -15.75 -1.80
CA ASN A 228 8.12 -15.86 -0.37
C ASN A 228 8.45 -14.50 0.28
N LEU A 229 8.37 -13.38 -0.45
CA LEU A 229 8.55 -12.04 0.11
C LEU A 229 7.40 -11.72 1.07
N ILE A 230 7.69 -11.62 2.36
CA ILE A 230 6.67 -11.43 3.42
C ILE A 230 6.59 -9.96 3.85
N ARG A 231 7.70 -9.21 3.79
CA ARG A 231 7.75 -7.82 4.26
C ARG A 231 8.67 -6.93 3.42
N ILE A 232 8.29 -5.65 3.34
CA ILE A 232 9.08 -4.55 2.80
C ILE A 232 8.95 -3.31 3.70
N PRO A 233 9.96 -2.44 3.79
CA PRO A 233 9.91 -1.23 4.61
C PRO A 233 9.36 -0.03 3.81
N GLY A 234 9.04 1.06 4.51
CA GLY A 234 8.80 2.37 3.90
C GLY A 234 10.07 2.94 3.30
N ASP A 235 9.97 3.99 2.48
CA ASP A 235 11.15 4.70 1.99
C ASP A 235 11.57 5.80 2.97
N THR A 236 12.39 5.43 3.96
CA THR A 236 12.91 6.34 4.98
C THR A 236 14.19 7.08 4.58
N ASP A 237 14.84 6.67 3.48
CA ASP A 237 16.20 7.10 3.13
C ASP A 237 16.27 7.92 1.82
N GLY A 238 15.10 8.25 1.23
CA GLY A 238 15.06 8.92 -0.07
C GLY A 238 15.47 8.00 -1.21
N SER A 239 15.28 6.69 -1.05
CA SER A 239 15.69 5.65 -2.00
C SER A 239 15.08 5.87 -3.38
N PHE A 240 13.85 6.40 -3.42
CA PHE A 240 13.07 6.51 -4.64
C PHE A 240 13.01 7.93 -5.23
N THR A 241 13.80 8.87 -4.72
CA THR A 241 13.80 10.27 -5.17
C THR A 241 14.06 10.43 -6.67
N GLU A 242 14.93 9.58 -7.24
CA GLU A 242 15.28 9.58 -8.67
C GLU A 242 14.56 8.48 -9.47
N VAL A 243 13.71 7.67 -8.83
CA VAL A 243 13.02 6.57 -9.50
C VAL A 243 11.89 7.09 -10.39
N THR A 244 11.84 6.57 -11.62
CA THR A 244 10.87 7.00 -12.63
C THR A 244 9.78 5.98 -12.93
N GLU A 245 9.93 4.73 -12.46
CA GLU A 245 8.97 3.66 -12.66
C GLU A 245 9.01 2.57 -11.59
N PHE A 246 7.85 1.94 -11.36
CA PHE A 246 7.65 0.77 -10.50
C PHE A 246 6.97 -0.39 -11.26
N SER A 247 7.22 -0.46 -12.56
CA SER A 247 6.64 -1.47 -13.44
C SER A 247 6.93 -2.88 -12.91
N ASN A 248 5.90 -3.71 -12.67
CA ASN A 248 6.07 -5.08 -12.19
C ASN A 248 6.88 -5.28 -10.87
N ALA A 249 7.14 -4.21 -10.09
CA ALA A 249 8.10 -4.26 -8.99
C ALA A 249 7.82 -5.36 -7.96
N PHE A 250 6.54 -5.62 -7.65
CA PHE A 250 6.07 -6.65 -6.72
C PHE A 250 5.05 -7.60 -7.39
N TYR A 251 5.10 -7.73 -8.71
CA TYR A 251 4.23 -8.63 -9.46
C TYR A 251 4.39 -10.06 -8.91
N ASN A 252 3.29 -10.77 -8.64
CA ASN A 252 3.29 -12.16 -8.16
C ASN A 252 4.01 -12.38 -6.80
N CYS A 253 4.18 -11.34 -5.98
CA CYS A 253 4.65 -11.47 -4.59
C CYS A 253 3.51 -11.97 -3.68
N LYS A 254 3.18 -13.26 -3.79
CA LYS A 254 2.00 -13.87 -3.15
C LYS A 254 2.01 -13.85 -1.61
N SER A 255 3.18 -13.87 -0.99
CA SER A 255 3.29 -13.79 0.48
C SER A 255 3.27 -12.35 1.01
N LEU A 256 3.38 -11.34 0.14
CA LEU A 256 3.35 -9.93 0.54
C LEU A 256 1.90 -9.51 0.76
N THR A 257 1.45 -9.61 2.02
CA THR A 257 0.05 -9.37 2.38
C THR A 257 -0.24 -7.95 2.87
N LYS A 258 0.80 -7.22 3.25
CA LYS A 258 0.75 -5.84 3.75
C LYS A 258 1.92 -5.05 3.20
N ILE A 259 1.71 -3.75 3.02
CA ILE A 259 2.72 -2.77 2.63
C ILE A 259 2.62 -1.55 3.55
N PRO A 260 3.73 -0.82 3.76
CA PRO A 260 3.74 0.36 4.60
C PRO A 260 3.19 1.58 3.83
N ALA A 261 2.59 2.53 4.54
CA ALA A 261 1.93 3.70 3.93
C ALA A 261 2.92 4.69 3.30
N ASP A 262 4.13 4.74 3.84
CA ASP A 262 5.25 5.58 3.43
C ASP A 262 6.17 4.91 2.38
N LEU A 263 5.73 3.79 1.77
CA LEU A 263 6.50 3.10 0.72
C LEU A 263 6.88 4.02 -0.45
N PHE A 264 5.97 4.91 -0.86
CA PHE A 264 6.18 5.80 -2.01
C PHE A 264 6.30 7.27 -1.62
N VAL A 265 6.74 7.57 -0.38
CA VAL A 265 6.83 8.95 0.12
C VAL A 265 7.80 9.82 -0.70
N ASN A 266 8.84 9.26 -1.33
CA ASN A 266 9.78 9.99 -2.17
C ASN A 266 9.60 9.77 -3.69
N CYS A 267 8.44 9.29 -4.15
CA CYS A 267 8.20 8.91 -5.54
C CYS A 267 7.68 10.05 -6.45
N SER A 268 8.21 11.26 -6.33
CA SER A 268 7.72 12.44 -7.06
C SER A 268 7.94 12.40 -8.58
N LYS A 269 8.91 11.59 -9.04
CA LYS A 269 9.27 11.43 -10.47
C LYS A 269 8.66 10.19 -11.12
N VAL A 270 7.98 9.32 -10.35
CA VAL A 270 7.43 8.08 -10.87
C VAL A 270 6.29 8.36 -11.85
N THR A 271 6.43 7.83 -13.07
CA THR A 271 5.45 8.03 -14.15
C THR A 271 4.51 6.84 -14.35
N THR A 272 4.86 5.66 -13.84
CA THR A 272 4.06 4.44 -14.02
C THR A 272 4.18 3.49 -12.83
N PHE A 273 3.03 2.94 -12.43
CA PHE A 273 2.88 1.83 -11.49
C PHE A 273 2.29 0.59 -12.17
N ALA A 274 2.49 0.46 -13.49
CA ALA A 274 1.92 -0.64 -14.27
C ALA A 274 2.30 -2.01 -13.66
N PHE A 275 1.31 -2.84 -13.38
CA PHE A 275 1.48 -4.18 -12.83
C PHE A 275 2.22 -4.26 -11.48
N CYS A 276 2.40 -3.13 -10.78
CA CYS A 276 3.28 -3.03 -9.61
C CYS A 276 2.99 -4.08 -8.54
N PHE A 277 1.72 -4.29 -8.18
CA PHE A 277 1.27 -5.31 -7.22
C PHE A 277 0.33 -6.34 -7.86
N GLN A 278 0.36 -6.50 -9.18
CA GLN A 278 -0.48 -7.52 -9.82
C GLN A 278 -0.13 -8.91 -9.22
N ASP A 279 -1.15 -9.71 -8.89
CA ASP A 279 -1.02 -11.06 -8.30
C ASP A 279 -0.27 -11.09 -6.95
N ALA A 280 -0.11 -9.93 -6.28
CA ALA A 280 0.42 -9.87 -4.92
C ALA A 280 -0.62 -10.33 -3.88
N GLY A 281 -0.14 -10.78 -2.72
CA GLY A 281 -0.97 -11.27 -1.61
C GLY A 281 -1.77 -10.21 -0.85
N LEU A 282 -1.81 -8.95 -1.33
CA LEU A 282 -2.30 -7.80 -0.58
C LEU A 282 -3.74 -7.99 -0.11
N ARG A 283 -3.94 -7.79 1.20
CA ARG A 283 -5.25 -7.84 1.86
C ARG A 283 -5.85 -6.45 2.11
N ALA A 284 -5.02 -5.40 2.04
CA ALA A 284 -5.42 -4.01 2.18
C ALA A 284 -4.38 -3.11 1.48
N VAL A 285 -4.81 -1.91 1.11
CA VAL A 285 -3.92 -0.79 0.71
C VAL A 285 -3.94 0.24 1.84
N PRO A 286 -2.80 0.76 2.31
CA PRO A 286 -2.79 1.88 3.24
C PRO A 286 -3.37 3.15 2.62
N ALA A 287 -4.04 3.96 3.43
CA ALA A 287 -4.43 5.31 3.03
C ALA A 287 -3.17 6.16 2.76
N GLY A 288 -3.27 7.11 1.82
CA GLY A 288 -2.17 8.02 1.47
C GLY A 288 -1.00 7.39 0.72
N LEU A 289 -1.08 6.11 0.33
CA LEU A 289 0.03 5.37 -0.31
C LEU A 289 0.64 6.11 -1.53
N PHE A 290 -0.18 6.84 -2.29
CA PHE A 290 0.26 7.53 -3.51
C PHE A 290 0.27 9.07 -3.38
N ASP A 291 0.25 9.62 -2.16
CA ASP A 291 0.12 11.07 -1.95
C ASP A 291 1.28 11.88 -2.54
N ASN A 292 2.44 11.25 -2.73
CA ASN A 292 3.65 11.88 -3.28
C ASN A 292 3.93 11.50 -4.74
N CYS A 293 2.94 10.91 -5.44
CA CYS A 293 3.09 10.39 -6.80
C CYS A 293 2.46 11.27 -7.89
N SER A 294 2.65 12.60 -7.82
CA SER A 294 1.96 13.56 -8.69
C SER A 294 2.31 13.45 -10.18
N ALA A 295 3.46 12.86 -10.53
CA ALA A 295 3.90 12.63 -11.91
C ALA A 295 3.35 11.33 -12.52
N ALA A 296 2.66 10.49 -11.74
CA ALA A 296 2.14 9.22 -12.22
C ALA A 296 1.13 9.43 -13.36
N LYS A 297 1.37 8.77 -14.49
CA LYS A 297 0.51 8.82 -15.68
C LYS A 297 -0.43 7.63 -15.77
N THR A 298 -0.05 6.50 -15.17
CA THR A 298 -0.79 5.24 -15.33
C THR A 298 -0.65 4.30 -14.15
N PHE A 299 -1.75 3.62 -13.84
CA PHE A 299 -1.88 2.56 -12.83
C PHE A 299 -2.40 1.26 -13.45
N ILE A 300 -2.06 0.99 -14.72
CA ILE A 300 -2.54 -0.20 -15.45
C ILE A 300 -2.29 -1.46 -14.62
N SER A 301 -3.36 -2.20 -14.30
CA SER A 301 -3.29 -3.46 -13.56
C SER A 301 -2.53 -3.39 -12.22
N ALA A 302 -2.33 -2.20 -11.63
CA ALA A 302 -1.46 -2.02 -10.47
C ALA A 302 -1.84 -2.93 -9.28
N PHE A 303 -3.14 -3.21 -9.10
CA PHE A 303 -3.68 -4.10 -8.06
C PHE A 303 -4.48 -5.28 -8.64
N SER A 304 -4.23 -5.67 -9.89
CA SER A 304 -4.92 -6.80 -10.52
C SER A 304 -4.72 -8.08 -9.71
N ASN A 305 -5.77 -8.88 -9.53
CA ASN A 305 -5.82 -10.12 -8.75
C ASN A 305 -5.40 -9.98 -7.27
N CYS A 306 -5.41 -8.77 -6.70
CA CYS A 306 -5.23 -8.61 -5.26
C CYS A 306 -6.45 -9.09 -4.46
N TYR A 307 -6.27 -9.35 -3.17
CA TYR A 307 -7.27 -9.98 -2.30
C TYR A 307 -7.82 -9.02 -1.23
N MET A 308 -7.90 -7.74 -1.55
CA MET A 308 -8.47 -6.71 -0.69
C MET A 308 -10.00 -6.72 -0.72
N ASN A 309 -10.62 -6.48 0.44
CA ASN A 309 -12.09 -6.44 0.58
C ASN A 309 -12.70 -5.04 0.49
N SER A 310 -11.88 -4.01 0.68
CA SER A 310 -12.23 -2.60 0.69
C SER A 310 -11.01 -1.78 0.22
N LEU A 311 -11.27 -0.53 -0.18
CA LEU A 311 -10.25 0.42 -0.64
C LEU A 311 -10.25 1.65 0.27
N PRO A 312 -9.10 2.30 0.49
CA PRO A 312 -9.04 3.61 1.13
C PRO A 312 -9.79 4.65 0.31
N ASP A 313 -10.52 5.54 0.99
CA ASP A 313 -11.03 6.74 0.33
C ASP A 313 -9.87 7.64 -0.11
N GLU A 314 -10.07 8.41 -1.17
CA GLU A 314 -9.07 9.35 -1.69
C GLU A 314 -7.70 8.75 -2.07
N LEU A 315 -7.62 7.43 -2.32
CA LEU A 315 -6.36 6.70 -2.60
C LEU A 315 -5.50 7.32 -3.72
N PHE A 316 -6.14 7.88 -4.76
CA PHE A 316 -5.46 8.50 -5.89
C PHE A 316 -5.54 10.04 -5.89
N SER A 317 -5.91 10.67 -4.77
CA SER A 317 -6.27 12.09 -4.71
C SER A 317 -5.18 13.08 -5.11
N LYS A 318 -3.91 12.65 -5.01
CA LYS A 318 -2.73 13.44 -5.40
C LYS A 318 -2.13 13.04 -6.74
N CYS A 319 -2.67 12.01 -7.38
CA CYS A 319 -2.19 11.50 -8.67
C CYS A 319 -2.79 12.32 -9.84
N VAL A 320 -2.49 13.63 -9.86
CA VAL A 320 -3.14 14.62 -10.74
C VAL A 320 -2.79 14.46 -12.23
N SER A 321 -1.72 13.75 -12.56
CA SER A 321 -1.26 13.54 -13.94
C SER A 321 -1.77 12.25 -14.59
N VAL A 322 -2.59 11.46 -13.88
CA VAL A 322 -3.03 10.14 -14.37
C VAL A 322 -3.99 10.30 -15.54
N THR A 323 -3.74 9.55 -16.61
CA THR A 323 -4.63 9.45 -17.77
C THR A 323 -5.32 8.08 -17.87
N THR A 324 -4.77 7.05 -17.21
CA THR A 324 -5.24 5.66 -17.39
C THR A 324 -5.26 4.86 -16.07
N PHE A 325 -6.44 4.28 -15.79
CA PHE A 325 -6.70 3.32 -14.70
C PHE A 325 -7.14 1.95 -15.24
N SER A 326 -6.76 1.59 -16.48
CA SER A 326 -7.22 0.33 -17.08
C SER A 326 -6.82 -0.89 -16.23
N SER A 327 -7.76 -1.79 -15.97
CA SER A 327 -7.56 -3.02 -15.19
C SER A 327 -7.02 -2.82 -13.76
N VAL A 328 -7.03 -1.61 -13.21
CA VAL A 328 -6.34 -1.29 -11.92
C VAL A 328 -6.73 -2.24 -10.78
N PHE A 329 -7.99 -2.65 -10.67
CA PHE A 329 -8.52 -3.63 -9.71
C PHE A 329 -9.11 -4.87 -10.41
N TYR A 330 -8.61 -5.22 -11.60
CA TYR A 330 -9.06 -6.40 -12.35
C TYR A 330 -9.00 -7.66 -11.48
N ARG A 331 -10.09 -8.43 -11.45
CA ARG A 331 -10.21 -9.70 -10.72
C ARG A 331 -9.92 -9.64 -9.22
N CYS A 332 -10.14 -8.50 -8.56
CA CYS A 332 -10.13 -8.43 -7.09
C CYS A 332 -11.31 -9.22 -6.50
N GLN A 333 -11.12 -10.52 -6.25
CA GLN A 333 -12.20 -11.46 -5.96
C GLN A 333 -12.98 -11.14 -4.67
N LEU A 334 -12.34 -10.48 -3.72
CA LEU A 334 -12.91 -10.18 -2.40
C LEU A 334 -13.43 -8.75 -2.25
N LEU A 335 -13.24 -7.89 -3.24
CA LEU A 335 -13.65 -6.48 -3.16
C LEU A 335 -15.17 -6.37 -3.07
N GLN A 336 -15.69 -5.84 -1.97
CA GLN A 336 -17.13 -5.77 -1.68
C GLN A 336 -17.73 -4.37 -1.87
N SER A 337 -16.94 -3.33 -1.65
CA SER A 337 -17.35 -1.92 -1.73
C SER A 337 -16.25 -1.06 -2.36
N ILE A 338 -16.66 0.06 -2.95
CA ILE A 338 -15.77 1.07 -3.54
C ILE A 338 -16.06 2.40 -2.84
N PRO A 339 -15.05 3.14 -2.34
CA PRO A 339 -15.25 4.44 -1.73
C PRO A 339 -15.58 5.49 -2.79
N GLU A 340 -16.44 6.45 -2.45
CA GLU A 340 -16.96 7.44 -3.38
C GLU A 340 -15.87 8.37 -3.95
N ASN A 341 -14.85 8.73 -3.16
CA ASN A 341 -13.80 9.67 -3.59
C ASN A 341 -12.53 8.98 -4.10
N LEU A 342 -12.61 7.70 -4.50
CA LEU A 342 -11.45 6.93 -4.97
C LEU A 342 -10.62 7.66 -6.05
N PHE A 343 -11.30 8.30 -7.00
CA PHE A 343 -10.69 9.02 -8.14
C PHE A 343 -10.78 10.55 -8.02
N LYS A 344 -10.98 11.09 -6.81
CA LYS A 344 -10.91 12.55 -6.58
C LYS A 344 -9.56 13.08 -7.07
N GLY A 345 -9.53 14.28 -7.63
CA GLY A 345 -8.29 14.89 -8.14
C GLY A 345 -7.73 14.30 -9.45
N CYS A 346 -8.32 13.23 -9.99
CA CYS A 346 -7.88 12.59 -11.23
C CYS A 346 -8.59 13.19 -12.47
N GLU A 347 -8.50 14.51 -12.65
CA GLU A 347 -9.24 15.25 -13.71
C GLU A 347 -8.79 14.89 -15.14
N ASN A 348 -7.54 14.44 -15.28
CA ASN A 348 -6.92 14.11 -16.57
C ASN A 348 -7.18 12.68 -17.05
N VAL A 349 -7.96 11.88 -16.30
CA VAL A 349 -8.22 10.48 -16.66
C VAL A 349 -9.07 10.39 -17.91
N GLU A 350 -8.61 9.59 -18.87
CA GLU A 350 -9.32 9.28 -20.10
C GLU A 350 -9.88 7.84 -20.08
N LYS A 351 -9.19 6.90 -19.43
CA LYS A 351 -9.47 5.45 -19.58
C LYS A 351 -9.65 4.72 -18.25
N PHE A 352 -10.79 4.06 -18.12
CA PHE A 352 -11.12 3.14 -17.02
C PHE A 352 -11.33 1.69 -17.49
N SER A 353 -10.92 1.35 -18.72
CA SER A 353 -11.23 0.04 -19.30
C SER A 353 -10.87 -1.11 -18.37
N TYR A 354 -11.85 -1.95 -18.05
CA TYR A 354 -11.72 -3.12 -17.17
C TYR A 354 -11.31 -2.84 -15.71
N ALA A 355 -11.40 -1.59 -15.22
CA ALA A 355 -10.90 -1.19 -13.91
C ALA A 355 -11.37 -2.09 -12.75
N PHE A 356 -12.62 -2.56 -12.76
CA PHE A 356 -13.20 -3.46 -11.75
C PHE A 356 -13.72 -4.77 -12.36
N ARG A 357 -13.26 -5.15 -13.57
CA ARG A 357 -13.75 -6.36 -14.24
C ARG A 357 -13.42 -7.60 -13.40
N GLY A 358 -14.41 -8.46 -13.21
CA GLY A 358 -14.27 -9.72 -12.50
C GLY A 358 -14.12 -9.54 -11.00
N CYS A 359 -14.75 -8.51 -10.41
CA CYS A 359 -14.94 -8.37 -8.97
C CYS A 359 -16.29 -8.97 -8.55
N PRO A 360 -16.43 -10.31 -8.45
CA PRO A 360 -17.72 -10.97 -8.27
C PRO A 360 -18.38 -10.66 -6.92
N SER A 361 -17.61 -10.21 -5.92
CA SER A 361 -18.09 -9.87 -4.59
C SER A 361 -18.59 -8.42 -4.45
N LEU A 362 -18.42 -7.59 -5.49
CA LEU A 362 -18.85 -6.19 -5.47
C LEU A 362 -20.38 -6.12 -5.45
N THR A 363 -20.94 -5.47 -4.43
CA THR A 363 -22.41 -5.45 -4.20
C THR A 363 -23.08 -4.14 -4.60
N GLU A 364 -22.36 -3.03 -4.51
CA GLU A 364 -22.84 -1.68 -4.78
C GLU A 364 -21.74 -0.81 -5.38
N ILE A 365 -22.14 0.26 -6.07
CA ILE A 365 -21.26 1.27 -6.66
C ILE A 365 -21.72 2.63 -6.14
N PRO A 366 -20.84 3.49 -5.62
CA PRO A 366 -21.23 4.84 -5.20
C PRO A 366 -21.56 5.71 -6.42
N GLU A 367 -22.61 6.53 -6.31
CA GLU A 367 -23.08 7.42 -7.39
C GLU A 367 -21.97 8.35 -7.89
N GLY A 368 -21.16 8.89 -6.98
CA GLY A 368 -20.10 9.84 -7.30
C GLY A 368 -18.79 9.25 -7.83
N LEU A 369 -18.67 7.94 -8.07
CA LEU A 369 -17.38 7.27 -8.33
C LEU A 369 -16.52 7.96 -9.40
N PHE A 370 -17.14 8.39 -10.51
CA PHE A 370 -16.45 8.97 -11.66
C PHE A 370 -16.64 10.49 -11.81
N ARG A 371 -17.25 11.17 -10.82
CA ARG A 371 -17.66 12.59 -10.93
C ARG A 371 -16.51 13.56 -11.17
N PHE A 372 -15.30 13.20 -10.73
CA PHE A 372 -14.09 14.02 -10.83
C PHE A 372 -13.28 13.77 -12.10
N CYS A 373 -13.78 12.97 -13.04
CA CYS A 373 -13.06 12.57 -14.25
C CYS A 373 -13.79 13.02 -15.54
N PRO A 374 -13.91 14.33 -15.80
CA PRO A 374 -14.70 14.86 -16.91
C PRO A 374 -14.14 14.51 -18.30
N LEU A 375 -12.86 14.12 -18.38
CA LEU A 375 -12.19 13.72 -19.61
C LEU A 375 -12.32 12.23 -19.95
N ALA A 376 -12.89 11.43 -19.05
CA ALA A 376 -13.02 9.99 -19.23
C ALA A 376 -13.87 9.66 -20.46
N ASN A 377 -13.26 8.95 -21.41
CA ASN A 377 -13.84 8.59 -22.69
C ASN A 377 -14.04 7.07 -22.85
N ASP A 378 -13.33 6.23 -22.09
CA ASP A 378 -13.40 4.77 -22.20
C ASP A 378 -13.77 4.11 -20.87
N PHE A 379 -15.00 3.59 -20.80
CA PHE A 379 -15.55 2.79 -19.70
C PHE A 379 -15.78 1.33 -20.13
N SER A 380 -15.03 0.86 -21.13
CA SER A 380 -15.23 -0.49 -21.66
C SER A 380 -14.95 -1.55 -20.58
N GLY A 381 -15.94 -2.39 -20.30
CA GLY A 381 -15.83 -3.52 -19.40
C GLY A 381 -15.54 -3.20 -17.94
N VAL A 382 -15.77 -1.96 -17.47
CA VAL A 382 -15.41 -1.52 -16.11
C VAL A 382 -15.93 -2.47 -15.03
N PHE A 383 -17.19 -2.91 -15.12
CA PHE A 383 -17.85 -3.79 -14.15
C PHE A 383 -18.24 -5.15 -14.74
N THR A 384 -17.63 -5.58 -15.86
CA THR A 384 -17.88 -6.91 -16.44
C THR A 384 -17.69 -7.99 -15.37
N MET A 385 -18.60 -8.98 -15.31
CA MET A 385 -18.56 -10.12 -14.38
C MET A 385 -18.59 -9.72 -12.88
N CYS A 386 -19.21 -8.58 -12.54
CA CYS A 386 -19.54 -8.24 -11.15
C CYS A 386 -20.85 -8.92 -10.74
N TYR A 387 -20.80 -10.25 -10.54
CA TYR A 387 -21.98 -11.10 -10.37
C TYR A 387 -22.89 -10.71 -9.19
N SER A 388 -22.37 -10.07 -8.14
CA SER A 388 -23.14 -9.69 -6.95
C SER A 388 -23.76 -8.29 -7.00
N LEU A 389 -23.50 -7.51 -8.07
CA LEU A 389 -24.01 -6.16 -8.21
C LEU A 389 -25.53 -6.18 -8.45
N LYS A 390 -26.29 -5.52 -7.57
CA LYS A 390 -27.77 -5.58 -7.57
C LYS A 390 -28.45 -4.37 -8.19
N THR A 391 -27.88 -3.18 -7.96
CA THR A 391 -28.45 -1.89 -8.35
C THR A 391 -27.37 -1.00 -8.95
N LEU A 392 -27.78 -0.06 -9.78
CA LEU A 392 -26.91 0.99 -10.31
C LEU A 392 -27.43 2.35 -9.85
N PRO A 393 -26.56 3.28 -9.43
CA PRO A 393 -26.98 4.64 -9.18
C PRO A 393 -27.26 5.37 -10.51
N GLU A 394 -28.36 6.12 -10.57
CA GLU A 394 -28.76 6.85 -11.80
C GLU A 394 -27.70 7.85 -12.26
N GLY A 395 -27.03 8.52 -11.31
CA GLY A 395 -25.99 9.51 -11.58
C GLY A 395 -24.59 8.97 -11.85
N LEU A 396 -24.38 7.64 -11.96
CA LEU A 396 -23.04 7.02 -12.01
C LEU A 396 -22.07 7.66 -13.03
N PHE A 397 -22.58 8.01 -14.21
CA PHE A 397 -21.81 8.57 -15.31
C PHE A 397 -22.15 10.04 -15.61
N ALA A 398 -22.87 10.73 -14.71
CA ALA A 398 -23.33 12.10 -14.92
C ALA A 398 -22.16 13.09 -15.08
N GLY A 399 -21.02 12.83 -14.44
CA GLY A 399 -19.81 13.64 -14.53
C GLY A 399 -18.93 13.41 -15.77
N ASN A 400 -19.32 12.50 -16.68
CA ASN A 400 -18.45 12.04 -17.78
C ASN A 400 -19.05 12.34 -19.17
N PRO A 401 -19.26 13.62 -19.55
CA PRO A 401 -19.91 13.99 -20.80
C PRO A 401 -19.11 13.58 -22.05
N LYS A 402 -17.80 13.31 -21.90
CA LYS A 402 -16.90 12.87 -22.98
C LYS A 402 -16.85 11.34 -23.17
N ALA A 403 -17.65 10.58 -22.43
CA ALA A 403 -17.71 9.12 -22.59
C ALA A 403 -18.06 8.73 -24.04
N GLU A 404 -17.17 7.94 -24.66
CA GLU A 404 -17.32 7.42 -26.03
C GLU A 404 -17.65 5.93 -26.05
N SER A 405 -17.25 5.15 -25.03
CA SER A 405 -17.51 3.71 -24.97
C SER A 405 -17.95 3.23 -23.60
N PHE A 406 -19.04 2.47 -23.58
CA PHE A 406 -19.49 1.63 -22.46
C PHE A 406 -19.54 0.15 -22.86
N GLY A 407 -18.77 -0.24 -23.88
CA GLY A 407 -18.77 -1.61 -24.40
C GLY A 407 -18.49 -2.61 -23.28
N TYR A 408 -19.36 -3.60 -23.10
CA TYR A 408 -19.27 -4.65 -22.09
C TYR A 408 -19.30 -4.18 -20.63
N CYS A 409 -19.57 -2.90 -20.36
CA CYS A 409 -19.40 -2.28 -19.04
C CYS A 409 -20.02 -3.07 -17.89
N PHE A 410 -21.22 -3.62 -18.08
CA PHE A 410 -21.95 -4.43 -17.11
C PHE A 410 -22.21 -5.86 -17.60
N MET A 411 -21.44 -6.34 -18.60
CA MET A 411 -21.62 -7.69 -19.14
C MET A 411 -21.53 -8.74 -18.01
N ASP A 412 -22.46 -9.69 -18.01
CA ASP A 412 -22.60 -10.75 -17.01
C ASP A 412 -22.79 -10.24 -15.55
N CYS A 413 -23.36 -9.05 -15.34
CA CYS A 413 -23.85 -8.65 -14.01
C CYS A 413 -25.18 -9.36 -13.69
N THR A 414 -25.10 -10.67 -13.44
CA THR A 414 -26.27 -11.57 -13.37
C THR A 414 -27.24 -11.29 -12.22
N SER A 415 -26.82 -10.55 -11.18
CA SER A 415 -27.70 -10.13 -10.07
C SER A 415 -28.39 -8.79 -10.28
N LEU A 416 -28.06 -8.05 -11.35
CA LEU A 416 -28.59 -6.72 -11.60
C LEU A 416 -30.11 -6.78 -11.85
N ALA A 417 -30.90 -6.08 -11.04
CA ALA A 417 -32.37 -6.17 -11.06
C ALA A 417 -33.05 -5.14 -11.98
N GLU A 418 -32.47 -3.96 -12.10
CA GLU A 418 -32.99 -2.84 -12.89
C GLU A 418 -31.86 -1.99 -13.45
N ILE A 419 -32.15 -1.26 -14.53
CA ILE A 419 -31.23 -0.29 -15.11
C ILE A 419 -31.90 1.08 -15.02
N PRO A 420 -31.32 2.06 -14.31
CA PRO A 420 -31.93 3.39 -14.19
C PRO A 420 -32.15 4.04 -15.55
N ALA A 421 -33.32 4.65 -15.75
CA ALA A 421 -33.65 5.32 -17.01
C ALA A 421 -32.60 6.36 -17.39
N GLY A 422 -32.21 7.22 -16.44
CA GLY A 422 -31.24 8.29 -16.62
C GLY A 422 -29.77 7.89 -16.55
N LEU A 423 -29.41 6.60 -16.48
CA LEU A 423 -28.02 6.14 -16.30
C LEU A 423 -27.03 6.76 -17.32
N PHE A 424 -27.47 6.94 -18.56
CA PHE A 424 -26.67 7.53 -19.64
C PHE A 424 -27.19 8.92 -20.07
N SER A 425 -27.76 9.68 -19.13
CA SER A 425 -28.39 10.98 -19.40
C SER A 425 -27.40 12.08 -19.75
N ALA A 426 -26.16 12.04 -19.25
CA ALA A 426 -25.11 13.00 -19.59
C ALA A 426 -24.25 12.56 -20.80
N ASN A 427 -24.27 11.28 -21.15
CA ASN A 427 -23.31 10.69 -22.10
C ASN A 427 -23.88 10.72 -23.52
N ARG A 428 -23.88 11.91 -24.13
CA ARG A 428 -24.39 12.15 -25.50
C ARG A 428 -23.39 11.79 -26.61
N ALA A 429 -22.11 11.64 -26.27
CA ALA A 429 -21.01 11.37 -27.20
C ALA A 429 -20.71 9.87 -27.43
N VAL A 430 -21.48 8.96 -26.82
CA VAL A 430 -21.20 7.52 -26.85
C VAL A 430 -21.36 6.94 -28.26
N LYS A 431 -20.31 6.27 -28.72
CA LYS A 431 -20.24 5.52 -29.99
C LYS A 431 -20.46 4.02 -29.76
N SER A 432 -20.04 3.49 -28.60
CA SER A 432 -20.11 2.06 -28.30
C SER A 432 -20.96 1.71 -27.07
N PHE A 433 -22.01 0.93 -27.29
CA PHE A 433 -22.80 0.21 -26.28
C PHE A 433 -22.71 -1.32 -26.47
N GLN A 434 -21.73 -1.80 -27.24
CA GLN A 434 -21.59 -3.21 -27.58
C GLN A 434 -21.58 -4.08 -26.32
N GLY A 435 -22.54 -5.00 -26.20
CA GLY A 435 -22.62 -5.93 -25.07
C GLY A 435 -22.73 -5.29 -23.68
N THR A 436 -23.10 -4.00 -23.55
CA THR A 436 -23.05 -3.29 -22.25
C THR A 436 -23.77 -4.02 -21.12
N PHE A 437 -24.96 -4.57 -21.37
CA PHE A 437 -25.76 -5.33 -20.39
C PHE A 437 -25.93 -6.81 -20.77
N ARG A 438 -25.15 -7.30 -21.73
CA ARG A 438 -25.21 -8.70 -22.17
C ARG A 438 -25.13 -9.64 -20.97
N GLY A 439 -26.03 -10.61 -20.87
CA GLY A 439 -26.01 -11.59 -19.78
C GLY A 439 -26.49 -11.05 -18.43
N CYS A 440 -27.11 -9.87 -18.37
CA CYS A 440 -27.77 -9.38 -17.16
C CYS A 440 -29.14 -10.06 -16.99
N LEU A 441 -29.14 -11.34 -16.59
CA LEU A 441 -30.30 -12.23 -16.67
C LEU A 441 -31.52 -11.83 -15.82
N ARG A 442 -31.36 -10.91 -14.86
CA ARG A 442 -32.41 -10.52 -13.89
C ARG A 442 -32.97 -9.12 -14.13
N VAL A 443 -32.48 -8.39 -15.13
CA VAL A 443 -32.94 -7.02 -15.37
C VAL A 443 -34.41 -7.04 -15.79
N SER A 444 -35.15 -6.11 -15.21
CA SER A 444 -36.57 -5.88 -15.48
C SER A 444 -36.86 -4.39 -15.59
N GLY A 445 -38.10 -4.04 -15.92
CA GLY A 445 -38.48 -2.64 -16.16
C GLY A 445 -38.15 -2.21 -17.59
N GLU A 446 -38.18 -0.90 -17.82
CA GLU A 446 -37.97 -0.31 -19.14
C GLU A 446 -36.48 -0.02 -19.38
N SER A 447 -35.98 -0.27 -20.59
CA SER A 447 -34.57 0.01 -20.90
C SER A 447 -34.21 1.51 -20.77
N PRO A 448 -32.92 1.87 -20.58
CA PRO A 448 -32.51 3.26 -20.38
C PRO A 448 -32.95 4.20 -21.51
N TYR A 449 -33.52 5.34 -21.12
CA TYR A 449 -34.02 6.35 -22.04
C TYR A 449 -33.77 7.76 -21.51
N VAL A 450 -33.85 8.73 -22.41
CA VAL A 450 -33.93 10.16 -22.06
C VAL A 450 -35.10 10.82 -22.76
N VAL A 451 -35.68 11.84 -22.14
CA VAL A 451 -36.79 12.58 -22.75
C VAL A 451 -36.25 13.72 -23.60
N VAL A 452 -36.53 13.70 -24.89
CA VAL A 452 -36.20 14.76 -25.86
C VAL A 452 -37.52 15.32 -26.39
N ASN A 453 -37.79 16.60 -26.09
CA ASN A 453 -39.04 17.28 -26.51
C ASN A 453 -40.33 16.52 -26.16
N GLY A 454 -40.37 15.91 -24.97
CA GLY A 454 -41.51 15.13 -24.49
C GLY A 454 -41.56 13.67 -24.96
N THR A 455 -40.64 13.24 -25.82
CA THR A 455 -40.54 11.87 -26.33
C THR A 455 -39.43 11.09 -25.63
N LYS A 456 -39.70 9.86 -25.18
CA LYS A 456 -38.65 8.96 -24.71
C LYS A 456 -37.77 8.51 -25.87
N VAL A 457 -36.46 8.57 -25.69
CA VAL A 457 -35.45 8.14 -26.65
C VAL A 457 -34.56 7.11 -25.96
N HIS A 458 -34.75 5.84 -26.32
CA HIS A 458 -33.94 4.74 -25.79
C HIS A 458 -32.57 4.68 -26.45
N LEU A 459 -31.64 3.91 -25.88
CA LEU A 459 -30.29 3.74 -26.44
C LEU A 459 -30.31 3.29 -27.90
N TYR A 460 -31.18 2.32 -28.23
CA TYR A 460 -31.33 1.76 -29.57
C TYR A 460 -31.96 2.72 -30.59
N GLU A 461 -32.49 3.86 -30.14
CA GLU A 461 -33.12 4.86 -31.02
C GLU A 461 -32.22 6.07 -31.28
N ARG A 462 -31.11 6.22 -30.55
CA ARG A 462 -30.26 7.42 -30.59
C ARG A 462 -29.74 7.77 -31.99
N SER A 463 -29.55 6.78 -32.86
CA SER A 463 -29.16 7.00 -34.27
C SER A 463 -30.16 7.85 -35.07
N LYS A 464 -31.43 7.92 -34.65
CA LYS A 464 -32.48 8.74 -35.27
C LYS A 464 -32.54 10.18 -34.76
N TYR A 465 -31.82 10.48 -33.67
CA TYR A 465 -31.86 11.77 -32.99
C TYR A 465 -30.53 12.52 -33.16
N GLY A 466 -30.11 12.69 -34.42
CA GLY A 466 -28.93 13.47 -34.78
C GLY A 466 -29.00 14.90 -34.23
N GLY A 467 -27.85 15.43 -33.81
CA GLY A 467 -27.74 16.72 -33.14
C GLY A 467 -28.03 16.68 -31.63
N GLN A 468 -28.74 15.66 -31.14
CA GLN A 468 -28.88 15.39 -29.69
C GLN A 468 -27.88 14.34 -29.22
N PHE A 469 -27.61 13.33 -30.05
CA PHE A 469 -26.67 12.24 -29.74
C PHE A 469 -25.73 12.00 -30.92
N ILE A 470 -24.55 11.48 -30.61
CA ILE A 470 -23.76 10.72 -31.58
C ILE A 470 -24.46 9.38 -31.83
N ALA A 471 -24.58 8.99 -33.09
CA ALA A 471 -25.14 7.71 -33.46
C ALA A 471 -24.17 6.59 -33.04
N PRO A 472 -24.59 5.60 -32.23
CA PRO A 472 -23.75 4.47 -31.90
C PRO A 472 -23.37 3.67 -33.15
N ASP A 473 -22.10 3.27 -33.26
CA ASP A 473 -21.54 2.47 -34.36
C ASP A 473 -21.14 1.04 -33.94
N LYS A 474 -21.10 0.78 -32.63
CA LYS A 474 -20.89 -0.54 -32.02
C LYS A 474 -21.92 -0.77 -30.93
N TYR A 475 -22.93 -1.57 -31.19
CA TYR A 475 -24.07 -1.71 -30.29
C TYR A 475 -24.60 -3.14 -30.22
N GLU A 476 -23.94 -4.07 -30.91
CA GLU A 476 -24.39 -5.43 -31.01
C GLU A 476 -24.45 -6.07 -29.62
N TYR A 477 -25.49 -6.86 -29.40
CA TYR A 477 -25.68 -7.65 -28.18
C TYR A 477 -25.83 -6.82 -26.89
N CYS A 478 -26.03 -5.50 -26.97
CA CYS A 478 -26.13 -4.62 -25.81
C CYS A 478 -27.05 -5.17 -24.70
N PHE A 479 -28.22 -5.66 -25.08
CA PHE A 479 -29.24 -6.24 -24.21
C PHE A 479 -29.43 -7.75 -24.45
N SER A 480 -28.44 -8.43 -25.00
CA SER A 480 -28.52 -9.89 -25.21
C SER A 480 -28.80 -10.60 -23.87
N ASP A 481 -29.78 -11.49 -23.86
CA ASP A 481 -30.30 -12.23 -22.69
C ASP A 481 -31.02 -11.36 -21.62
N CYS A 482 -31.31 -10.09 -21.88
CA CYS A 482 -32.05 -9.18 -20.98
C CYS A 482 -33.58 -9.30 -21.14
N THR A 483 -34.11 -10.52 -21.23
CA THR A 483 -35.51 -10.80 -21.63
C THR A 483 -36.59 -10.27 -20.66
N GLY A 484 -36.22 -9.83 -19.46
CA GLY A 484 -37.13 -9.22 -18.48
C GLY A 484 -37.47 -7.75 -18.75
N LEU A 485 -36.82 -7.09 -19.71
CA LEU A 485 -37.13 -5.70 -20.07
C LEU A 485 -38.51 -5.59 -20.72
N THR A 486 -39.31 -4.60 -20.31
CA THR A 486 -40.69 -4.40 -20.79
C THR A 486 -40.77 -4.06 -22.27
N ASP A 487 -39.71 -3.47 -22.82
CA ASP A 487 -39.54 -3.10 -24.22
C ASP A 487 -38.72 -4.13 -25.02
N TYR A 488 -38.35 -5.28 -24.44
CA TYR A 488 -37.51 -6.29 -25.08
C TYR A 488 -38.10 -6.79 -26.40
N SER A 489 -39.38 -7.19 -26.44
CA SER A 489 -40.02 -7.68 -27.67
C SER A 489 -40.12 -6.60 -28.76
N TYR A 490 -40.25 -5.33 -28.37
CA TYR A 490 -40.20 -4.22 -29.32
C TYR A 490 -38.79 -4.06 -29.89
N MET A 491 -37.78 -4.10 -29.02
CA MET A 491 -36.37 -4.02 -29.39
C MET A 491 -35.97 -5.17 -30.32
N GLU A 492 -36.32 -6.40 -30.00
CA GLU A 492 -36.03 -7.59 -30.79
C GLU A 492 -36.62 -7.51 -32.20
N LYS A 493 -37.84 -6.99 -32.34
CA LYS A 493 -38.51 -6.84 -33.63
C LYS A 493 -37.94 -5.70 -34.48
N ASN A 494 -37.59 -4.56 -33.88
CA ASN A 494 -37.29 -3.32 -34.61
C ASN A 494 -35.80 -2.98 -34.64
N TYR A 495 -35.01 -3.52 -33.72
CA TYR A 495 -33.59 -3.25 -33.50
C TYR A 495 -32.84 -4.56 -33.12
N PRO A 496 -32.97 -5.65 -33.90
CA PRO A 496 -32.53 -6.99 -33.50
C PRO A 496 -31.06 -7.08 -33.08
N GLU A 497 -30.16 -6.34 -33.73
CA GLU A 497 -28.73 -6.32 -33.38
C GLU A 497 -28.47 -5.94 -31.92
N TRP A 498 -29.34 -5.14 -31.28
CA TRP A 498 -29.22 -4.75 -29.88
C TRP A 498 -29.54 -5.87 -28.90
N SER A 499 -30.39 -6.83 -29.27
CA SER A 499 -30.89 -7.89 -28.39
C SER A 499 -30.63 -9.31 -28.90
N ASN A 500 -29.98 -9.47 -30.06
CA ASN A 500 -29.66 -10.78 -30.65
C ASN A 500 -29.05 -11.70 -29.60
N THR A 501 -29.49 -12.96 -29.56
CA THR A 501 -28.86 -13.98 -28.71
C THR A 501 -27.44 -14.20 -29.20
N TYR A 502 -26.45 -14.08 -28.31
CA TYR A 502 -25.08 -14.43 -28.66
C TYR A 502 -24.96 -15.96 -28.70
N LEU A 503 -24.84 -16.53 -29.90
CA LEU A 503 -24.54 -17.95 -30.07
C LEU A 503 -23.06 -18.16 -29.68
N LYS A 504 -22.84 -18.91 -28.59
CA LYS A 504 -21.50 -19.23 -28.05
C LYS A 504 -20.71 -20.14 -28.96
#